data_AF-A0A7W0T736-F1
#
_entry.id   AF-A0A7W0T736-F1
#
_cell.length_a   1.000
_cell.length_b   1.000
_cell.length_c   1.000
_cell.angle_alpha   90.00
_cell.angle_beta   90.00
_cell.angle_gamma   90.00
#
_symmetry.space_group_name_H-M   'P 1'
#
loop_
_entity.id
_entity.type
_entity.pdbx_description
1 polymer ?
#
loop_
_entity_poly.entity_id
_entity_poly.type
_entity_poly.pdbx_seq_one_letter_code
_entity_poly.pdbx_strand_id
1 'polypeptide(L)'
;MRRLVVFTTLLALALPAATSASVRAPGDGTLSVRDLDGSIKVLAKGGVIGRCSQCVLILDEWKTDEILPVVTGTRGTDLDEDGSKERFAGKDLRWKVMGGSFSMIVRNGDDVDLSLVGKGSVRWIRGTNGSYVLNGGDPQFVLLTSPPSFQLNPVAPNP
;
A
#
# COMPACT_ATOMS: atom_id res chain seq x y z
N MET A 1 53.21 0.58 -25.52
CA MET A 1 52.45 1.63 -24.80
C MET A 1 50.97 1.71 -25.17
N ARG A 2 50.55 1.49 -26.43
CA ARG A 2 49.11 1.46 -26.83
C ARG A 2 48.24 0.42 -26.12
N ARG A 3 48.79 -0.76 -25.78
CA ARG A 3 48.02 -1.86 -25.17
C ARG A 3 47.70 -1.64 -23.68
N LEU A 4 48.52 -0.89 -22.95
CA LEU A 4 48.29 -0.57 -21.54
C LEU A 4 47.12 0.40 -21.36
N VAL A 5 46.95 1.36 -22.28
CA VAL A 5 45.86 2.35 -22.25
C VAL A 5 44.48 1.70 -22.44
N VAL A 6 44.41 0.62 -23.22
CA VAL A 6 43.15 -0.11 -23.48
C VAL A 6 42.69 -0.89 -22.25
N PHE A 7 43.61 -1.49 -21.50
CA PHE A 7 43.25 -2.22 -20.28
C PHE A 7 42.82 -1.29 -19.13
N THR A 8 43.43 -0.10 -18.99
CA THR A 8 42.99 0.89 -18.00
C THR A 8 41.66 1.55 -18.35
N THR A 9 41.34 1.73 -19.64
CA THR A 9 40.02 2.26 -20.05
C THR A 9 38.89 1.25 -19.90
N LEU A 10 39.15 -0.04 -20.09
CA LEU A 10 38.18 -1.12 -19.80
C LEU A 10 37.93 -1.31 -18.28
N LEU A 11 38.96 -1.13 -17.45
CA LEU A 11 38.80 -1.18 -15.99
C LEU A 11 38.03 0.05 -15.45
N ALA A 12 38.16 1.21 -16.09
CA ALA A 12 37.39 2.41 -15.76
C ALA A 12 35.89 2.28 -16.07
N LEU A 13 35.50 1.42 -17.03
CA LEU A 13 34.09 1.13 -17.32
C LEU A 13 33.49 0.01 -16.44
N ALA A 14 34.31 -0.71 -15.67
CA ALA A 14 33.87 -1.78 -14.78
C ALA A 14 33.60 -1.30 -13.33
N LEU A 15 33.78 -0.01 -13.06
CA LEU A 15 33.54 0.64 -11.77
C LEU A 15 32.26 1.48 -11.87
N PRO A 16 31.29 1.37 -10.96
CA PRO A 16 30.48 0.23 -10.58
C PRO A 16 29.03 0.45 -11.05
N ALA A 17 28.45 -0.53 -11.77
CA ALA A 17 26.99 -0.64 -11.93
C ALA A 17 26.31 -1.21 -10.66
N ALA A 18 26.99 -1.13 -9.51
CA ALA A 18 26.51 -1.63 -8.23
C ALA A 18 26.23 -0.45 -7.33
N THR A 19 25.02 -0.42 -6.78
CA THR A 19 24.49 0.49 -5.74
C THR A 19 23.76 1.74 -6.22
N SER A 20 22.73 1.54 -7.04
CA SER A 20 21.52 2.36 -6.89
C SER A 20 20.71 1.88 -5.66
N ALA A 21 21.32 1.92 -4.48
CA ALA A 21 20.56 1.88 -3.25
C ALA A 21 20.00 3.30 -3.09
N SER A 22 18.79 3.55 -3.59
CA SER A 22 18.13 4.83 -3.40
C SER A 22 17.94 5.01 -1.89
N VAL A 23 18.74 5.88 -1.28
CA VAL A 23 18.46 6.40 0.05
C VAL A 23 17.13 7.13 -0.08
N ARG A 24 16.03 6.49 0.33
CA ARG A 24 14.73 7.16 0.40
C ARG A 24 14.86 8.26 1.43
N ALA A 25 14.83 9.50 0.97
CA ALA A 25 14.67 10.65 1.86
C ALA A 25 13.42 10.44 2.74
N PRO A 26 13.34 11.05 3.93
CA PRO A 26 12.16 10.95 4.80
C PRO A 26 10.92 11.51 4.08
N GLY A 27 10.20 10.63 3.39
CA GLY A 27 9.01 10.94 2.60
C GLY A 27 7.87 10.00 2.96
N ASP A 28 6.75 10.10 2.25
CA ASP A 28 5.64 9.17 2.44
C ASP A 28 6.02 7.75 2.01
N GLY A 29 5.49 6.77 2.72
CA GLY A 29 5.59 5.36 2.36
C GLY A 29 4.58 5.00 1.28
N THR A 30 4.75 3.83 0.68
CA THR A 30 3.86 3.33 -0.36
C THR A 30 3.44 1.89 -0.11
N LEU A 31 2.22 1.54 -0.45
CA LEU A 31 1.73 0.17 -0.51
C LEU A 31 0.99 -0.02 -1.83
N SER A 32 1.37 -1.04 -2.59
CA SER A 32 0.58 -1.54 -3.71
C SER A 32 0.15 -2.96 -3.40
N VAL A 33 -1.12 -3.27 -3.57
CA VAL A 33 -1.70 -4.62 -3.47
C VAL A 33 -2.33 -4.95 -4.81
N ARG A 34 -2.11 -6.17 -5.29
CA ARG A 34 -2.61 -6.65 -6.56
C ARG A 34 -3.22 -8.03 -6.44
N ASP A 35 -4.34 -8.22 -7.13
CA ASP A 35 -5.02 -9.51 -7.30
C ASP A 35 -5.29 -10.23 -5.96
N LEU A 36 -5.62 -9.47 -4.91
CA LEU A 36 -5.83 -10.01 -3.56
C LEU A 36 -7.20 -10.67 -3.43
N ASP A 37 -7.20 -11.97 -3.14
CA ASP A 37 -8.36 -12.71 -2.64
C ASP A 37 -8.21 -12.90 -1.14
N GLY A 38 -8.84 -12.02 -0.35
CA GLY A 38 -8.63 -11.99 1.09
C GLY A 38 -9.07 -10.72 1.80
N SER A 39 -8.24 -10.22 2.71
CA SER A 39 -8.58 -9.09 3.55
C SER A 39 -7.33 -8.31 3.94
N ILE A 40 -7.49 -7.00 4.10
CA ILE A 40 -6.43 -6.09 4.54
C ILE A 40 -6.97 -5.06 5.54
N LYS A 41 -6.14 -4.69 6.52
CA LYS A 41 -6.38 -3.53 7.40
C LYS A 41 -5.19 -2.59 7.41
N VAL A 42 -5.47 -1.31 7.17
CA VAL A 42 -4.48 -0.23 7.19
C VAL A 42 -4.95 0.89 8.09
N LEU A 43 -4.01 1.47 8.85
CA LEU A 43 -4.16 2.75 9.53
C LEU A 43 -3.14 3.69 8.92
N ALA A 44 -3.58 4.73 8.22
CA ALA A 44 -2.67 5.63 7.52
C ALA A 44 -3.19 7.07 7.46
N LYS A 45 -2.27 8.00 7.27
CA LYS A 45 -2.51 9.39 6.86
C LYS A 45 -1.97 9.56 5.45
N GLY A 46 -2.80 9.99 4.51
CA GLY A 46 -2.38 10.13 3.11
C GLY A 46 -3.52 9.87 2.12
N GLY A 47 -3.21 9.25 0.99
CA GLY A 47 -4.19 8.92 -0.04
C GLY A 47 -4.24 7.43 -0.33
N VAL A 48 -5.44 6.91 -0.59
CA VAL A 48 -5.66 5.52 -1.00
C VAL A 48 -6.70 5.44 -2.11
N ILE A 49 -6.42 4.62 -3.11
CA ILE A 49 -7.35 4.26 -4.18
C ILE A 49 -7.40 2.73 -4.23
N GLY A 50 -8.58 2.17 -4.43
CA GLY A 50 -8.70 0.74 -4.65
C GLY A 50 -9.96 0.35 -5.40
N ARG A 51 -10.00 -0.93 -5.75
CA ARG A 51 -11.15 -1.61 -6.33
C ARG A 51 -11.26 -3.03 -5.81
N CYS A 52 -12.45 -3.60 -5.90
CA CYS A 52 -12.65 -5.03 -5.70
C CYS A 52 -13.82 -5.50 -6.61
N SER A 53 -13.75 -6.74 -7.08
CA SER A 53 -14.88 -7.36 -7.79
C SER A 53 -16.04 -7.63 -6.83
N GLN A 54 -15.74 -8.08 -5.61
CA GLN A 54 -16.71 -8.18 -4.52
C GLN A 54 -16.00 -8.04 -3.19
N CYS A 55 -16.49 -7.17 -2.30
CA CYS A 55 -15.93 -7.04 -0.95
C CYS A 55 -16.87 -6.27 0.00
N VAL A 56 -16.48 -6.25 1.27
CA VAL A 56 -16.96 -5.26 2.25
C VAL A 56 -15.81 -4.31 2.56
N LEU A 57 -15.96 -3.05 2.16
CA LEU A 57 -15.08 -1.95 2.53
C LEU A 57 -15.64 -1.26 3.77
N ILE A 58 -14.77 -1.04 4.76
CA ILE A 58 -15.05 -0.20 5.92
C ILE A 58 -14.01 0.91 5.92
N LEU A 59 -14.46 2.15 5.94
CA LEU A 59 -13.66 3.36 6.02
C LEU A 59 -14.14 4.16 7.22
N ASP A 60 -13.20 4.52 8.07
CA ASP A 60 -13.47 5.25 9.31
C ASP A 60 -12.39 6.31 9.50
N GLU A 61 -12.74 7.42 10.12
CA GLU A 61 -11.82 8.45 10.53
C GLU A 61 -10.85 7.91 11.59
N TRP A 62 -9.63 8.45 11.60
CA TRP A 62 -8.63 8.08 12.59
C TRP A 62 -7.99 9.35 13.14
N LYS A 63 -7.81 9.44 14.46
CA LYS A 63 -7.18 10.61 15.11
C LYS A 63 -7.83 11.95 14.75
N THR A 64 -9.17 11.98 14.66
CA THR A 64 -9.99 13.20 14.47
C THR A 64 -9.71 14.00 13.20
N ASP A 65 -9.06 13.41 12.20
CA ASP A 65 -8.90 14.03 10.88
C ASP A 65 -10.09 13.60 10.01
N GLU A 66 -10.91 14.55 9.57
CA GLU A 66 -12.04 14.29 8.67
C GLU A 66 -11.57 13.67 7.35
N ILE A 67 -12.33 12.71 6.83
CA ILE A 67 -12.13 12.15 5.50
C ILE A 67 -13.36 12.31 4.61
N LEU A 68 -13.11 12.56 3.32
CA LEU A 68 -14.15 12.65 2.30
C LEU A 68 -13.99 11.49 1.30
N PRO A 69 -14.42 10.27 1.66
CA PRO A 69 -14.30 9.11 0.80
C PRO A 69 -15.27 9.22 -0.38
N VAL A 70 -14.77 8.91 -1.57
CA VAL A 70 -15.60 8.71 -2.77
C VAL A 70 -15.67 7.23 -3.03
N VAL A 71 -16.86 6.63 -2.88
CA VAL A 71 -17.11 5.20 -3.10
C VAL A 71 -18.20 5.02 -4.15
N THR A 72 -17.97 4.14 -5.13
CA THR A 72 -18.94 3.76 -6.17
C THR A 72 -19.15 2.24 -6.18
N GLY A 73 -20.22 1.79 -6.84
CA GLY A 73 -20.61 0.37 -6.91
C GLY A 73 -21.60 -0.07 -5.83
N THR A 74 -21.81 0.73 -4.78
CA THR A 74 -22.82 0.47 -3.75
C THR A 74 -23.26 1.75 -3.04
N ARG A 75 -24.29 1.65 -2.19
CA ARG A 75 -24.65 2.69 -1.22
C ARG A 75 -23.96 2.39 0.10
N GLY A 76 -23.39 3.40 0.75
CA GLY A 76 -22.84 3.26 2.09
C GLY A 76 -23.92 3.17 3.18
N THR A 77 -23.59 2.45 4.25
CA THR A 77 -24.34 2.33 5.49
C THR A 77 -23.62 3.10 6.58
N ASP A 78 -24.39 3.94 7.26
CA ASP A 78 -24.02 4.60 8.51
C ASP A 78 -24.14 3.58 9.66
N LEU A 79 -23.05 3.33 10.39
CA LEU A 79 -22.96 2.33 11.45
C LEU A 79 -23.17 2.90 12.85
N ASP A 80 -22.99 4.19 13.06
CA ASP A 80 -23.09 4.85 14.37
C ASP A 80 -24.13 5.99 14.42
N GLU A 81 -24.87 6.17 13.33
CA GLU A 81 -25.97 7.12 13.15
C GLU A 81 -25.52 8.59 13.21
N ASP A 82 -24.26 8.88 12.90
CA ASP A 82 -23.71 10.24 12.88
C ASP A 82 -23.96 10.98 11.53
N GLY A 83 -24.49 10.27 10.54
CA GLY A 83 -24.78 10.76 9.19
C GLY A 83 -23.67 10.48 8.17
N SER A 84 -22.50 10.04 8.61
CA SER A 84 -21.39 9.56 7.79
C SER A 84 -21.68 8.15 7.28
N LYS A 85 -20.91 7.69 6.30
CA LYS A 85 -21.05 6.32 5.78
C LYS A 85 -19.71 5.62 5.93
N GLU A 86 -19.68 4.58 6.75
CA GLU A 86 -18.44 3.88 7.09
C GLU A 86 -18.36 2.57 6.31
N ARG A 87 -19.51 1.91 6.09
CA ARG A 87 -19.57 0.56 5.53
C ARG A 87 -20.15 0.53 4.12
N PHE A 88 -19.44 -0.13 3.22
CA PHE A 88 -19.81 -0.30 1.82
C PHE A 88 -19.66 -1.77 1.44
N ALA A 89 -20.77 -2.44 1.14
CA ALA A 89 -20.76 -3.84 0.69
C ALA A 89 -21.38 -3.94 -0.70
N GLY A 90 -20.73 -4.64 -1.63
CA GLY A 90 -21.28 -4.83 -2.97
C GLY A 90 -20.30 -5.44 -3.96
N LYS A 91 -20.59 -5.23 -5.25
CA LYS A 91 -19.80 -5.68 -6.40
C LYS A 91 -19.25 -4.51 -7.17
N ASP A 92 -18.12 -4.72 -7.84
CA ASP A 92 -17.40 -3.71 -8.64
C ASP A 92 -17.16 -2.41 -7.86
N LEU A 93 -16.85 -2.54 -6.57
CA LEU A 93 -16.59 -1.39 -5.70
C LEU A 93 -15.32 -0.71 -6.15
N ARG A 94 -15.36 0.62 -6.19
CA ARG A 94 -14.19 1.47 -6.38
C ARG A 94 -14.22 2.55 -5.33
N TRP A 95 -13.08 2.83 -4.72
CA TRP A 95 -12.98 3.87 -3.72
C TRP A 95 -11.73 4.72 -3.91
N LYS A 96 -11.85 5.96 -3.45
CA LYS A 96 -10.75 6.90 -3.33
C LYS A 96 -10.92 7.72 -2.04
N VAL A 97 -9.85 7.80 -1.27
CA VAL A 97 -9.72 8.72 -0.12
C VAL A 97 -8.47 9.55 -0.37
N MET A 98 -8.59 10.88 -0.29
CA MET A 98 -7.47 11.80 -0.51
C MET A 98 -7.27 12.66 0.73
N GLY A 99 -6.14 12.49 1.41
CA GLY A 99 -5.84 13.22 2.64
C GLY A 99 -6.54 12.62 3.86
N GLY A 100 -6.35 13.32 5.00
CA GLY A 100 -6.85 12.87 6.30
C GLY A 100 -6.14 11.63 6.84
N SER A 101 -6.54 11.21 8.04
CA SER A 101 -6.08 10.00 8.70
C SER A 101 -7.25 9.04 8.77
N PHE A 102 -7.07 7.80 8.30
CA PHE A 102 -8.15 6.82 8.19
C PHE A 102 -7.76 5.43 8.67
N SER A 103 -8.77 4.69 9.13
CA SER A 103 -8.74 3.24 9.27
C SER A 103 -9.51 2.63 8.11
N MET A 104 -8.83 1.86 7.27
CA MET A 104 -9.44 1.15 6.14
C MET A 104 -9.37 -0.36 6.38
N ILE A 105 -10.50 -1.03 6.20
CA ILE A 105 -10.59 -2.49 6.21
C ILE A 105 -11.29 -2.95 4.93
N VAL A 106 -10.65 -3.83 4.17
CA VAL A 106 -11.32 -4.63 3.14
C VAL A 106 -11.50 -6.03 3.71
N ARG A 107 -12.74 -6.53 3.76
CA ARG A 107 -13.09 -7.89 4.20
C ARG A 107 -13.64 -8.69 3.05
N ASN A 108 -13.32 -9.98 3.04
CA ASN A 108 -13.84 -10.99 2.11
C ASN A 108 -13.76 -10.50 0.65
N GLY A 109 -12.61 -9.94 0.29
CA GLY A 109 -12.34 -9.38 -1.01
C GLY A 109 -12.01 -10.43 -2.06
N ASP A 110 -12.51 -10.19 -3.25
CA ASP A 110 -12.25 -10.90 -4.51
C ASP A 110 -11.69 -9.87 -5.51
N ASP A 111 -10.56 -10.20 -6.14
CA ASP A 111 -9.82 -9.34 -7.09
C ASP A 111 -9.59 -7.92 -6.53
N VAL A 112 -8.99 -7.84 -5.34
CA VAL A 112 -8.71 -6.56 -4.68
C VAL A 112 -7.39 -5.98 -5.20
N ASP A 113 -7.48 -4.79 -5.80
CA ASP A 113 -6.33 -3.95 -6.11
C ASP A 113 -6.36 -2.68 -5.27
N LEU A 114 -5.20 -2.26 -4.78
CA LEU A 114 -5.07 -1.07 -3.96
C LEU A 114 -3.73 -0.37 -4.18
N SER A 115 -3.74 0.96 -4.21
CA SER A 115 -2.56 1.80 -4.12
C SER A 115 -2.73 2.82 -3.00
N LEU A 116 -1.76 2.88 -2.11
CA LEU A 116 -1.74 3.79 -0.97
C LEU A 116 -0.40 4.52 -0.92
N VAL A 117 -0.46 5.83 -0.70
CA VAL A 117 0.70 6.69 -0.45
C VAL A 117 0.44 7.47 0.83
N GLY A 118 1.37 7.41 1.79
CA GLY A 118 1.22 8.12 3.05
C GLY A 118 2.07 7.56 4.18
N LYS A 119 1.72 7.93 5.42
CA LYS A 119 2.40 7.50 6.64
C LYS A 119 1.46 6.67 7.50
N GLY A 120 1.96 5.60 8.10
CA GLY A 120 1.15 4.73 8.96
C GLY A 120 1.60 3.29 8.92
N SER A 121 0.67 2.37 9.21
CA SER A 121 0.96 0.94 9.33
C SER A 121 -0.09 0.10 8.63
N VAL A 122 0.38 -0.92 7.91
CA VAL A 122 -0.46 -2.06 7.54
C VAL A 122 -0.52 -2.99 8.74
N ARG A 123 -1.70 -3.18 9.30
CA ARG A 123 -1.87 -3.98 10.50
C ARG A 123 -1.83 -5.47 10.19
N TRP A 124 -2.47 -5.84 9.09
CA TRP A 124 -2.49 -7.19 8.57
C TRP A 124 -2.92 -7.19 7.11
N ILE A 125 -2.40 -8.16 6.36
CA ILE A 125 -2.82 -8.53 5.01
C ILE A 125 -2.82 -10.05 4.95
N ARG A 126 -3.92 -10.65 4.54
CA ARG A 126 -4.06 -12.11 4.51
C ARG A 126 -5.05 -12.54 3.45
N GLY A 127 -4.86 -13.72 2.89
CA GLY A 127 -5.64 -14.18 1.76
C GLY A 127 -5.16 -15.51 1.22
N THR A 128 -5.86 -15.99 0.20
CA THR A 128 -5.49 -17.19 -0.56
C THR A 128 -4.71 -16.86 -1.83
N ASN A 129 -4.72 -15.60 -2.25
CA ASN A 129 -4.06 -15.12 -3.46
C ASN A 129 -3.65 -13.64 -3.31
N GLY A 130 -2.82 -13.18 -4.23
CA GLY A 130 -2.41 -11.79 -4.38
C GLY A 130 -0.97 -11.53 -3.98
N SER A 131 -0.51 -10.35 -4.35
CA SER A 131 0.82 -9.86 -4.01
C SER A 131 0.77 -8.43 -3.50
N TYR A 132 1.79 -8.03 -2.74
CA TYR A 132 1.95 -6.66 -2.31
C TYR A 132 3.40 -6.19 -2.43
N VAL A 133 3.56 -4.90 -2.70
CA VAL A 133 4.84 -4.20 -2.70
C VAL A 133 4.77 -3.11 -1.65
N LEU A 134 5.70 -3.17 -0.69
CA LEU A 134 5.82 -2.19 0.37
C LEU A 134 7.03 -1.29 0.10
N ASN A 135 6.82 0.02 0.12
CA ASN A 135 7.84 1.05 -0.02
C ASN A 135 8.78 0.84 -1.23
N GLY A 136 8.24 0.30 -2.33
CA GLY A 136 9.00 0.03 -3.56
C GLY A 136 10.04 -1.08 -3.44
N GLY A 137 9.95 -1.93 -2.40
CA GLY A 137 10.77 -3.14 -2.28
C GLY A 137 10.30 -4.26 -3.19
N ASP A 138 10.78 -5.47 -2.91
CA ASP A 138 10.41 -6.65 -3.72
C ASP A 138 8.96 -7.09 -3.48
N PRO A 139 8.26 -7.59 -4.52
CA PRO A 139 6.94 -8.18 -4.36
C PRO A 139 6.93 -9.32 -3.35
N GLN A 140 5.95 -9.30 -2.46
CA GLN A 140 5.67 -10.34 -1.48
C GLN A 140 4.33 -11.00 -1.80
N PHE A 141 4.24 -12.31 -1.64
CA PHE A 141 2.96 -13.01 -1.79
C PHE A 141 2.13 -12.89 -0.53
N VAL A 142 0.81 -12.77 -0.70
CA VAL A 142 -0.14 -12.80 0.40
C VAL A 142 -0.31 -14.24 0.87
N LEU A 143 -0.28 -14.44 2.19
CA LEU A 143 -0.43 -15.73 2.84
C LEU A 143 -1.74 -15.80 3.63
N LEU A 144 -2.21 -17.01 3.91
CA LEU A 144 -3.39 -17.28 4.74
C LEU A 144 -3.23 -16.70 6.16
N THR A 145 -2.02 -16.81 6.70
CA THR A 145 -1.64 -16.19 7.97
C THR A 145 -1.07 -14.81 7.71
N SER A 146 -1.57 -13.81 8.44
CA SER A 146 -1.04 -12.46 8.31
C SER A 146 0.42 -12.40 8.79
N PRO A 147 1.30 -11.69 8.07
CA PRO A 147 2.57 -11.27 8.64
C PRO A 147 2.34 -10.31 9.83
N PRO A 148 3.36 -10.09 10.68
CA PRO A 148 3.34 -9.02 11.67
C PRO A 148 3.11 -7.66 10.98
N SER A 149 2.58 -6.69 11.73
CA SER A 149 2.32 -5.34 11.20
C SER A 149 3.60 -4.69 10.69
N PHE A 150 3.49 -3.97 9.56
CA PHE A 150 4.63 -3.27 8.95
C PHE A 150 4.31 -1.80 8.66
N GLN A 151 5.35 -0.97 8.65
CA GLN A 151 5.24 0.48 8.54
C GLN A 151 5.32 0.95 7.07
N LEU A 152 4.52 1.96 6.75
CA LEU A 152 4.69 2.81 5.58
C LEU A 152 5.80 3.81 5.93
N ASN A 153 6.89 3.78 5.15
CA ASN A 153 8.14 4.50 5.42
C ASN A 153 8.89 4.07 6.70
N PRO A 154 9.47 2.85 6.76
CA PRO A 154 10.49 2.57 7.74
C PRO A 154 11.69 3.45 7.41
N VAL A 155 12.04 4.38 8.31
CA VAL A 155 13.40 4.92 8.35
C VAL A 155 14.30 3.69 8.41
N ALA A 156 15.20 3.52 7.43
CA ALA A 156 16.16 2.43 7.48
C ALA A 156 16.88 2.51 8.84
N PRO A 157 17.04 1.39 9.59
CA PRO A 157 17.92 1.42 10.74
C PRO A 157 19.30 1.89 10.24
N ASN A 158 19.80 2.98 10.81
CA ASN A 158 21.17 3.42 10.53
C ASN A 158 22.11 2.23 10.81
N PRO A 159 23.03 1.90 9.88
CA PRO A 159 24.05 0.89 10.13
C PRO A 159 24.96 1.27 11.30
#